data_AF-A0A967SRX3-F1
#
_entry.id   AF-A0A967SRX3-F1
#
_cell.length_a   1.000
_cell.length_b   1.000
_cell.length_c   1.000
_cell.angle_alpha   90.00
_cell.angle_beta   90.00
_cell.angle_gamma   90.00
#
_symmetry.space_group_name_H-M   'P 1'
#
loop_
_entity.id
_entity.type
_entity.pdbx_description
1 polymer ?
#
loop_
_entity_poly.entity_id
_entity_poly.type
_entity_poly.pdbx_seq_one_letter_code
_entity_poly.pdbx_strand_id
1 'polypeptide(L)'
;MGKITRFEDLKCWQKARRLVKEIYKITNEEPLSKDYKLRDQLRSAAVSVMSNIAEGFSRYHKKDFIRFLDIAQSSAAEVRSLMYVVSDQNYVSADQIKAIQKLADNCR
;
A
#
# COMPACT_ATOMS: atom_id res chain seq x y z
N MET A 1 13.54 -20.51 11.35
CA MET A 1 12.61 -19.69 10.55
C MET A 1 11.27 -20.42 10.55
N GLY A 2 10.16 -19.78 10.95
CA GLY A 2 8.85 -20.44 10.97
C GLY A 2 8.40 -20.87 9.57
N LYS A 3 7.66 -21.96 9.46
CA LYS A 3 7.06 -22.42 8.20
C LYS A 3 5.99 -21.41 7.78
N ILE A 4 6.17 -20.78 6.62
CA ILE A 4 5.13 -19.93 6.00
C ILE A 4 4.06 -20.87 5.46
N THR A 5 2.83 -20.77 5.99
CA THR A 5 1.70 -21.58 5.52
C THR A 5 0.52 -20.74 5.07
N ARG A 6 0.49 -19.46 5.44
CA ARG A 6 -0.54 -18.49 5.03
C ARG A 6 0.10 -17.17 4.63
N PHE A 7 -0.60 -16.36 3.83
CA PHE A 7 -0.07 -15.07 3.38
C PHE A 7 0.14 -14.09 4.54
N GLU A 8 -0.59 -14.26 5.65
CA GLU A 8 -0.46 -13.45 6.86
C GLU A 8 0.90 -13.62 7.54
N ASP A 9 1.60 -14.73 7.28
CA ASP A 9 2.94 -14.97 7.78
C ASP A 9 4.00 -14.15 6.99
N LEU A 10 3.62 -13.61 5.82
CA LEU A 10 4.51 -12.79 4.99
C LEU A 10 4.69 -11.40 5.60
N LYS A 11 5.96 -11.04 5.87
CA LYS A 11 6.32 -9.69 6.35
C LYS A 11 5.90 -8.58 5.37
N CYS A 12 6.00 -8.81 4.06
CA CYS A 12 5.55 -7.85 3.04
C CYS A 12 4.04 -7.61 3.14
N TRP A 13 3.24 -8.66 3.32
CA TRP A 13 1.79 -8.54 3.51
C TRP A 13 1.43 -7.79 4.80
N GLN A 14 2.10 -8.10 5.92
CA GLN A 14 1.87 -7.41 7.19
C GLN A 14 2.14 -5.90 7.08
N LYS A 15 3.17 -5.52 6.34
CA LYS A 15 3.49 -4.11 6.04
C LYS A 15 2.47 -3.49 5.10
N ALA A 16 2.02 -4.20 4.07
CA ALA A 16 0.96 -3.74 3.17
C ALA A 16 -0.35 -3.51 3.93
N ARG A 17 -0.72 -4.38 4.88
CA ARG A 17 -1.86 -4.17 5.77
C ARG A 17 -1.70 -2.91 6.62
N ARG A 18 -0.50 -2.63 7.13
CA ARG A 18 -0.20 -1.37 7.84
C ARG A 18 -0.30 -0.15 6.91
N LEU A 19 0.20 -0.25 5.68
CA LEU A 19 0.07 0.80 4.67
C LEU A 19 -1.41 1.14 4.42
N VAL A 20 -2.26 0.13 4.20
CA VAL A 20 -3.71 0.31 4.06
C VAL A 20 -4.29 1.07 5.25
N LYS A 21 -3.97 0.65 6.48
CA LYS A 21 -4.45 1.33 7.70
C LYS A 21 -4.06 2.81 7.73
N GLU A 22 -2.80 3.15 7.47
CA GLU A 22 -2.35 4.54 7.51
C GLU A 22 -2.97 5.39 6.39
N ILE A 23 -3.14 4.81 5.20
CA ILE A 23 -3.84 5.49 4.09
C ILE A 23 -5.30 5.78 4.46
N TYR A 24 -6.03 4.82 5.01
CA TYR A 24 -7.40 5.06 5.46
C TYR A 24 -7.47 6.12 6.56
N LYS A 25 -6.49 6.14 7.47
CA LYS A 25 -6.40 7.17 8.51
C LYS A 25 -6.29 8.56 7.90
N ILE A 26 -5.28 8.82 7.07
CA ILE A 26 -5.08 10.17 6.50
C ILE A 26 -6.19 10.58 5.53
N THR A 27 -6.79 9.63 4.81
CA THR A 27 -7.86 9.90 3.84
C THR A 27 -9.22 10.13 4.50
N ASN A 28 -9.33 9.93 5.82
CA ASN A 28 -10.50 10.31 6.61
C ASN A 28 -10.38 11.72 7.20
N GLU A 29 -9.19 12.32 7.18
CA GLU A 29 -8.93 13.66 7.73
C GLU A 29 -9.21 14.74 6.66
N GLU A 30 -9.79 15.87 7.08
CA GLU A 30 -9.93 17.03 6.20
C GLU A 30 -8.57 17.73 6.02
N PRO A 31 -8.28 18.31 4.84
CA PRO A 31 -9.17 18.43 3.67
C PRO A 31 -9.19 17.21 2.74
N LEU A 32 -8.28 16.25 2.90
CA LEU A 32 -8.12 15.11 1.98
C LEU A 32 -9.38 14.24 1.88
N SER A 33 -10.19 14.14 2.94
CA SER A 33 -11.46 13.41 2.92
C SER A 33 -12.49 13.96 1.92
N LYS A 34 -12.36 15.24 1.53
CA LYS A 34 -13.20 15.95 0.55
C LYS A 34 -12.66 15.89 -0.88
N ASP A 35 -11.38 15.54 -1.07
CA ASP A 35 -10.81 15.28 -2.39
C ASP A 35 -11.11 13.84 -2.81
N TYR A 36 -12.37 13.60 -3.18
CA TYR A 36 -12.90 12.25 -3.45
C TYR A 36 -12.03 11.44 -4.41
N LYS A 37 -11.52 12.09 -5.47
CA LYS A 37 -10.72 11.41 -6.49
C LYS A 37 -9.37 10.98 -5.94
N LEU A 38 -8.60 11.88 -5.32
CA LEU A 38 -7.30 11.54 -4.75
C LEU A 38 -7.43 10.53 -3.60
N ARG A 39 -8.43 10.72 -2.75
CA ARG A 39 -8.79 9.83 -1.65
C ARG A 39 -9.02 8.40 -2.13
N ASP A 40 -9.85 8.24 -3.17
CA ASP A 40 -10.24 6.92 -3.67
C ASP A 40 -9.10 6.24 -4.44
N GLN A 41 -8.27 7.02 -5.16
CA GLN A 41 -7.05 6.49 -5.79
C GLN A 41 -6.04 5.98 -4.75
N LEU A 42 -5.78 6.74 -3.68
CA LEU A 42 -4.88 6.31 -2.61
C LEU A 42 -5.36 5.03 -1.93
N ARG A 43 -6.66 4.95 -1.59
CA ARG A 43 -7.25 3.76 -0.98
C ARG A 43 -7.16 2.55 -1.89
N SER A 44 -7.51 2.72 -3.16
CA SER A 44 -7.49 1.64 -4.15
C SER A 44 -6.07 1.11 -4.37
N ALA A 45 -5.09 2.00 -4.55
CA ALA A 45 -3.70 1.62 -4.71
C ALA A 45 -3.16 0.88 -3.47
N ALA A 46 -3.44 1.38 -2.26
CA ALA A 46 -2.99 0.74 -1.03
C ALA A 46 -3.61 -0.66 -0.81
N VAL A 47 -4.92 -0.80 -1.05
CA VAL A 47 -5.61 -2.09 -0.97
C VAL A 47 -5.05 -3.06 -2.02
N SER A 48 -4.77 -2.58 -3.23
CA SER A 48 -4.16 -3.36 -4.31
C SER A 48 -2.80 -3.97 -3.91
N VAL A 49 -1.95 -3.24 -3.16
CA VAL A 49 -0.69 -3.81 -2.63
C VAL A 49 -0.97 -5.05 -1.77
N MET A 50 -1.89 -4.92 -0.82
CA MET A 50 -2.22 -5.98 0.14
C MET A 50 -2.91 -7.17 -0.54
N SER A 51 -3.86 -6.90 -1.45
CA SER A 51 -4.64 -7.95 -2.13
C SER A 51 -3.79 -8.74 -3.12
N ASN A 52 -2.93 -8.08 -3.90
CA ASN A 52 -2.06 -8.78 -4.85
C ASN A 52 -1.04 -9.69 -4.15
N ILE A 53 -0.51 -9.31 -2.97
CA ILE A 53 0.37 -10.21 -2.21
C ILE A 53 -0.39 -11.47 -1.77
N ALA A 54 -1.61 -11.32 -1.25
CA ALA A 54 -2.43 -12.45 -0.81
C ALA A 54 -2.86 -13.34 -2.00
N GLU A 55 -3.25 -12.73 -3.11
CA GLU A 55 -3.63 -13.44 -4.33
C GLU A 55 -2.44 -14.16 -4.97
N GLY A 56 -1.26 -13.53 -4.97
CA GLY A 56 -0.03 -14.17 -5.43
C GLY A 56 0.33 -15.39 -4.58
N PHE A 57 0.19 -15.29 -3.26
CA PHE A 57 0.47 -16.39 -2.34
C PHE A 57 -0.44 -17.60 -2.55
N SER A 58 -1.69 -17.39 -3.00
CA SER A 58 -2.62 -18.49 -3.30
C SER A 58 -2.37 -19.17 -4.64
N ARG A 59 -1.41 -18.69 -5.45
CA ARG A 59 -1.07 -19.30 -6.74
C ARG A 59 -0.23 -20.56 -6.58
N TYR A 60 -0.51 -21.54 -7.43
CA TYR A 60 0.20 -22.82 -7.44
C TYR A 60 1.64 -22.70 -7.97
N HIS A 61 1.86 -21.90 -9.01
CA HIS A 61 3.17 -21.74 -9.63
C HIS A 61 3.92 -20.50 -9.11
N LYS A 62 5.22 -20.67 -8.87
CA LYS A 62 6.12 -19.59 -8.44
C LYS A 62 6.15 -18.40 -9.41
N LYS A 63 6.05 -18.64 -10.72
CA LYS A 63 6.04 -17.57 -11.73
C LYS A 63 4.82 -16.66 -11.59
N ASP A 64 3.65 -17.24 -11.29
CA ASP A 64 2.44 -16.47 -11.05
C ASP A 64 2.57 -15.66 -9.77
N PHE A 65 3.12 -16.25 -8.70
CA PHE A 65 3.37 -15.51 -7.46
C PHE A 65 4.24 -14.28 -7.69
N ILE A 66 5.34 -14.41 -8.44
CA ILE A 66 6.23 -13.28 -8.78
C ILE A 66 5.46 -12.19 -9.54
N ARG A 67 4.66 -12.56 -10.54
CA ARG A 67 3.85 -11.58 -11.29
C ARG A 67 2.93 -10.77 -10.38
N PHE A 68 2.30 -11.40 -9.40
CA PHE A 68 1.46 -10.71 -8.42
C PHE A 68 2.26 -9.79 -7.49
N LEU A 69 3.49 -10.17 -7.13
CA LEU A 69 4.39 -9.29 -6.38
C LEU A 69 4.81 -8.07 -7.19
N ASP A 70 5.04 -8.21 -8.50
CA ASP A 70 5.35 -7.08 -9.40
C ASP A 70 4.19 -6.08 -9.48
N ILE A 71 2.95 -6.59 -9.52
CA ILE A 71 1.74 -5.75 -9.47
C ILE A 71 1.65 -5.04 -8.12
N ALA A 72 1.85 -5.76 -7.00
CA ALA A 72 1.84 -5.16 -5.67
C ALA A 72 2.92 -4.06 -5.53
N GLN A 73 4.11 -4.27 -6.09
CA GLN A 73 5.19 -3.28 -6.12
C GLN A 73 4.80 -2.05 -6.94
N SER A 74 4.15 -2.25 -8.09
CA SER A 74 3.65 -1.17 -8.94
C SER A 74 2.61 -0.32 -8.21
N SER A 75 1.65 -0.94 -7.51
CA SER A 75 0.68 -0.23 -6.68
C SER A 75 1.32 0.50 -5.48
N ALA A 76 2.39 -0.04 -4.89
CA ALA A 76 3.12 0.65 -3.84
C ALA A 76 3.85 1.90 -4.36
N ALA A 77 4.40 1.82 -5.58
CA ALA A 77 4.98 2.97 -6.27
C ALA A 77 3.91 4.04 -6.59
N GLU A 78 2.70 3.63 -6.96
CA GLU A 78 1.57 4.54 -7.17
C GLU A 78 1.21 5.29 -5.88
N VAL A 79 1.09 4.60 -4.74
CA VAL A 79 0.86 5.26 -3.43
C VAL A 79 1.95 6.29 -3.16
N ARG A 80 3.23 5.96 -3.38
CA ARG A 80 4.33 6.93 -3.20
C ARG A 80 4.21 8.14 -4.11
N SER A 81 3.82 7.94 -5.36
CA SER A 81 3.63 9.02 -6.34
C SER A 81 2.51 9.95 -5.90
N LEU A 82 1.36 9.40 -5.49
CA LEU A 82 0.22 10.18 -5.02
C LEU A 82 0.51 10.93 -3.72
N MET A 83 1.46 10.46 -2.91
CA MET A 83 1.89 11.20 -1.71
C MET A 83 2.60 12.51 -2.00
N TYR A 84 3.19 12.68 -3.19
CA TYR A 84 3.67 14.00 -3.61
C TYR A 84 2.52 14.96 -3.88
N VAL A 85 1.43 14.49 -4.52
CA VAL A 85 0.23 15.32 -4.73
C VAL A 85 -0.35 15.77 -3.38
N VAL A 86 -0.48 14.86 -2.41
CA VAL A 86 -0.92 15.20 -1.06
C VAL A 86 0.02 16.22 -0.38
N SER A 87 1.33 16.11 -0.63
CA SER A 87 2.32 17.09 -0.16
C SER A 87 2.09 18.47 -0.77
N ASP A 88 1.94 18.54 -2.09
CA ASP A 88 1.81 19.79 -2.83
C ASP A 88 0.52 20.54 -2.48
N GLN A 89 -0.53 19.79 -2.12
CA GLN A 89 -1.78 20.36 -1.62
C GLN A 89 -1.76 20.69 -0.11
N ASN A 90 -0.65 20.41 0.60
CA ASN A 90 -0.51 20.59 2.04
C ASN A 90 -1.61 19.89 2.86
N TYR A 91 -2.08 18.74 2.40
CA TYR A 91 -3.20 18.03 3.01
C TYR A 91 -2.82 17.32 4.31
N VAL A 92 -1.56 16.89 4.46
CA VAL A 92 -1.05 16.19 5.65
C VAL A 92 0.39 16.64 5.96
N SER A 93 0.86 16.38 7.17
CA SER A 93 2.21 16.79 7.59
C SER A 93 3.32 16.05 6.82
N ALA A 94 4.46 16.72 6.62
CA ALA A 94 5.64 16.13 5.97
C ALA A 94 6.12 14.83 6.66
N ASP A 95 5.94 14.71 7.98
CA ASP A 95 6.30 13.51 8.73
C ASP A 95 5.35 12.34 8.44
N GLN A 96 4.04 12.60 8.32
CA GLN A 96 3.08 11.57 7.87
C GLN A 96 3.40 11.10 6.45
N ILE A 97 3.74 12.03 5.55
CA ILE A 97 4.12 11.72 4.16
C ILE A 97 5.35 10.81 4.13
N LYS A 98 6.43 11.20 4.82
CA LYS A 98 7.67 10.40 4.90
C LYS A 98 7.41 9.02 5.51
N ALA A 99 6.57 8.94 6.55
CA ALA A 99 6.22 7.67 7.18
C ALA A 99 5.48 6.73 6.22
N ILE A 100 4.51 7.24 5.46
CA ILE A 100 3.75 6.46 4.47
C ILE A 100 4.62 6.04 3.29
N GLN A 101 5.44 6.95 2.74
CA GLN A 101 6.38 6.62 1.66
C GLN A 101 7.35 5.51 2.09
N LYS A 102 7.89 5.60 3.32
CA LYS A 102 8.74 4.55 3.89
C LYS A 102 8.00 3.24 4.08
N LEU A 103 6.72 3.25 4.46
CA LEU A 103 5.91 2.02 4.56
C LEU A 103 5.71 1.39 3.19
N ALA A 104 5.39 2.18 2.16
CA ALA A 104 5.24 1.70 0.79
C ALA A 104 6.53 1.07 0.24
N ASP A 105 7.69 1.69 0.46
CA ASP A 105 9.00 1.13 0.05
C ASP A 105 9.34 -0.19 0.76
N ASN A 106 8.76 -0.42 1.93
CA ASN A 106 9.01 -1.62 2.71
C ASN A 106 8.06 -2.78 2.38
N CYS A 107 7.08 -2.60 1.49
CA CYS A 107 6.15 -3.65 1.06
C CYS A 107 6.74 -4.64 0.04
N ARG A 108 8.01 -4.47 -0.31
CA ARG A 108 8.84 -5.44 -1.05
C ARG A 108 9.24 -6.65 -0.21
#